data_AF-A0A415MEC7-F1
#
_entry.id   AF-A0A415MEC7-F1
#
_cell.length_a   1.000
_cell.length_b   1.000
_cell.length_c   1.000
_cell.angle_alpha   90.00
_cell.angle_beta   90.00
_cell.angle_gamma   90.00
#
_symmetry.space_group_name_H-M   'P 1'
#
loop_
_entity.id
_entity.type
_entity.pdbx_description
1 polymer ?
#
loop_
_entity_poly.entity_id
_entity_poly.type
_entity_poly.pdbx_seq_one_letter_code
_entity_poly.pdbx_strand_id
1 'polypeptide(L)'
;MAKNKMITKKDLLTKLRAYKESPDDDVIRIKKKIEKIFLQCPEILYALNEKKLESELFDDDGNINWEWNEELGEYEPLGEWDNYIGSTANIRPFLFIPDTQTEVKHYICYQVGTDENVRYNPTEKLLNITFTIFVHGNDRVDKLTGIPRHDLLAALIRENFAWTGFEIEKPTPICNKESTTDNNYLVRTLQYQCVLPNDLVISSNGTTSYKNKRW
;
A
#
# COMPACT_ATOMS: atom_id res chain seq x y z
N MET A 1 0.92 -35.82 12.18
CA MET A 1 1.08 -34.93 13.36
C MET A 1 -0.12 -34.01 13.44
N ALA A 2 -0.64 -33.77 14.64
CA ALA A 2 -1.90 -33.04 14.83
C ALA A 2 -1.73 -31.58 14.37
N LYS A 3 -2.44 -31.21 13.29
CA LYS A 3 -2.78 -29.81 12.98
C LYS A 3 -3.30 -29.22 14.29
N ASN A 4 -2.67 -28.17 14.84
CA ASN A 4 -3.07 -27.55 16.11
C ASN A 4 -4.60 -27.45 16.14
N LYS A 5 -5.24 -28.33 16.93
CA LYS A 5 -6.68 -28.49 16.85
C LYS A 5 -7.26 -27.23 17.49
N MET A 6 -7.85 -26.38 16.66
CA MET A 6 -8.58 -25.22 17.16
C MET A 6 -9.79 -25.75 17.92
N ILE A 7 -9.79 -25.57 19.24
CA ILE A 7 -10.85 -26.09 20.11
C ILE A 7 -11.81 -24.95 20.49
N THR A 8 -11.30 -23.72 20.67
CA THR A 8 -12.11 -22.59 21.11
C THR A 8 -12.18 -21.45 20.08
N LYS A 9 -13.22 -20.61 20.19
CA LYS A 9 -13.33 -19.35 19.44
C LYS A 9 -12.11 -18.44 19.71
N LYS A 10 -11.58 -18.45 20.93
CA LYS A 10 -10.40 -17.67 21.31
C LYS A 10 -9.18 -18.12 20.49
N ASP A 11 -8.95 -19.42 20.37
CA ASP A 11 -7.82 -19.96 19.59
C ASP A 11 -7.90 -19.55 18.12
N LEU A 12 -9.10 -19.60 17.54
CA LEU A 12 -9.36 -19.13 16.18
C LEU A 12 -9.05 -17.64 16.03
N LEU A 13 -9.60 -16.79 16.90
CA LEU A 13 -9.40 -15.34 16.84
C LEU A 13 -7.93 -14.95 17.07
N THR A 14 -7.21 -15.63 17.97
CA THR A 14 -5.78 -15.43 18.18
C THR A 14 -5.00 -15.73 16.90
N LYS A 15 -5.28 -16.85 16.21
CA LYS A 15 -4.62 -17.15 14.93
C LYS A 15 -4.91 -16.08 13.86
N LEU A 16 -6.15 -15.61 13.76
CA LEU A 16 -6.50 -14.56 12.80
C LEU A 16 -5.76 -13.24 13.09
N ARG A 17 -5.64 -12.87 14.37
CA ARG A 17 -4.89 -11.68 14.81
C ARG A 17 -3.40 -11.78 14.51
N ALA A 18 -2.81 -12.98 14.57
CA ALA A 18 -1.40 -13.18 14.26
C ALA A 18 -1.03 -12.73 12.83
N TYR A 19 -1.93 -12.84 11.85
CA TYR A 19 -1.69 -12.31 10.50
C TYR A 19 -1.61 -10.76 10.47
N LYS A 20 -2.18 -10.07 11.46
CA LYS A 20 -2.01 -8.62 11.63
C LYS A 20 -0.69 -8.27 12.31
N GLU A 21 -0.17 -9.09 13.20
CA GLU A 21 1.04 -8.77 13.97
C GLU A 21 2.32 -9.26 13.27
N SER A 22 2.32 -10.49 12.80
CA SER A 22 3.47 -11.16 12.18
C SER A 22 3.03 -12.00 10.96
N PRO A 23 2.71 -11.35 9.82
CA PRO A 23 2.30 -12.07 8.63
C PRO A 23 3.48 -12.86 8.04
N ASP A 24 3.35 -14.19 8.05
CA ASP A 24 4.21 -15.09 7.26
C ASP A 24 3.88 -15.01 5.74
N ASP A 25 2.80 -14.32 5.37
CA ASP A 25 2.35 -14.13 4.00
C ASP A 25 2.91 -12.82 3.42
N ASP A 26 3.61 -12.93 2.29
CA ASP A 26 4.25 -11.78 1.65
C ASP A 26 3.26 -10.74 1.14
N VAL A 27 2.08 -11.14 0.66
CA VAL A 27 1.05 -10.20 0.19
C VAL A 27 0.63 -9.30 1.35
N ILE A 28 0.31 -9.87 2.51
CA ILE A 28 -0.08 -9.10 3.71
C ILE A 28 1.09 -8.25 4.21
N ARG A 29 2.30 -8.82 4.27
CA ARG A 29 3.50 -8.12 4.73
C ARG A 29 3.84 -6.92 3.86
N ILE A 30 3.79 -7.06 2.53
CA ILE A 30 4.11 -5.98 1.59
C ILE A 30 3.04 -4.91 1.64
N LYS A 31 1.75 -5.27 1.72
CA LYS A 31 0.68 -4.29 1.86
C LYS A 31 0.86 -3.39 3.08
N LYS A 32 1.21 -3.93 4.25
CA LYS A 32 1.49 -3.09 5.44
C LYS A 32 2.69 -2.16 5.27
N LYS A 33 3.72 -2.61 4.57
CA LYS A 33 4.87 -1.75 4.24
C LYS A 33 4.46 -0.61 3.29
N ILE A 34 3.59 -0.89 2.32
CA ILE A 34 2.99 0.14 1.44
C ILE A 34 2.19 1.16 2.27
N GLU A 35 1.37 0.69 3.23
CA GLU A 35 0.62 1.57 4.14
C GLU A 35 1.55 2.51 4.90
N LYS A 36 2.60 1.97 5.52
CA LYS A 36 3.59 2.77 6.25
C LYS A 36 4.25 3.83 5.35
N ILE A 37 4.66 3.46 4.14
CA ILE A 37 5.25 4.42 3.19
C ILE A 37 4.26 5.54 2.89
N PHE A 38 3.00 5.23 2.58
CA PHE A 38 2.00 6.27 2.29
C PHE A 38 1.76 7.22 3.47
N LEU A 39 1.75 6.71 4.70
CA LEU A 39 1.62 7.54 5.91
C LEU A 39 2.85 8.41 6.17
N GLN A 40 4.00 8.08 5.58
CA GLN A 40 5.21 8.89 5.69
C GLN A 40 5.36 9.91 4.54
N CYS A 41 4.38 9.97 3.62
CA CYS A 41 4.41 10.83 2.42
C CYS A 41 3.29 11.88 2.50
N PRO A 42 3.44 12.95 3.30
CA PRO A 42 2.43 14.01 3.43
C PRO A 42 2.04 14.64 2.09
N GLU A 43 2.97 14.70 1.13
CA GLU A 43 2.72 15.18 -0.22
C GLU A 43 1.71 14.32 -1.00
N ILE A 44 1.73 13.00 -0.82
CA ILE A 44 0.73 12.10 -1.41
C ILE A 44 -0.63 12.30 -0.73
N LEU A 45 -0.63 12.39 0.61
CA LEU A 45 -1.85 12.57 1.39
C LEU A 45 -2.54 13.89 1.04
N TYR A 46 -1.77 14.97 0.93
CA TYR A 46 -2.27 16.28 0.50
C TYR A 46 -2.79 16.27 -0.94
N ALA A 47 -2.07 15.63 -1.86
CA ALA A 47 -2.45 15.58 -3.27
C ALA A 47 -3.75 14.79 -3.53
N LEU A 48 -4.21 13.97 -2.59
CA LEU A 48 -5.54 13.32 -2.62
C LEU A 48 -6.70 14.31 -2.41
N ASN A 49 -6.42 15.52 -1.93
CA ASN A 49 -7.39 16.62 -1.77
C ASN A 49 -8.60 16.23 -0.89
N GLU A 50 -8.38 15.45 0.17
CA GLU A 50 -9.42 15.10 1.15
C GLU A 50 -9.52 16.20 2.22
N LYS A 51 -10.33 17.22 1.92
CA LYS A 51 -10.49 18.43 2.75
C LYS A 51 -10.84 18.15 4.21
N LYS A 52 -11.54 17.05 4.49
CA LYS A 52 -11.94 16.68 5.86
C LYS A 52 -10.76 16.27 6.73
N LEU A 53 -9.64 15.89 6.12
CA LEU A 53 -8.43 15.42 6.78
C LEU A 53 -7.27 16.40 6.64
N GLU A 54 -7.51 17.60 6.11
CA GLU A 54 -6.47 18.62 5.94
C GLU A 54 -5.96 19.15 7.30
N SER A 55 -6.87 19.30 8.27
CA SER A 55 -6.51 19.65 9.66
C SER A 55 -5.73 18.56 10.39
N GLU A 56 -5.75 17.33 9.90
CA GLU A 56 -4.91 16.26 10.46
C GLU A 56 -3.47 16.36 9.94
N LEU A 57 -3.29 16.86 8.70
CA LEU A 57 -1.99 16.97 8.04
C LEU A 57 -1.16 18.16 8.52
N PHE A 58 -1.81 19.26 8.92
CA PHE A 58 -1.14 20.49 9.32
C PHE A 58 -1.53 20.94 10.72
N ASP A 59 -0.58 21.51 11.46
CA ASP A 59 -0.84 22.17 12.74
C ASP A 59 -1.44 23.58 12.54
N ASP A 60 -1.80 24.25 13.64
CA ASP A 60 -2.38 25.60 13.63
C ASP A 60 -1.44 26.66 13.02
N ASP A 61 -0.12 26.39 13.00
CA ASP A 61 0.91 27.24 12.42
C ASP A 61 1.18 26.95 10.93
N GLY A 62 0.56 25.91 10.38
CA GLY A 62 0.71 25.48 8.99
C GLY A 62 1.93 24.59 8.73
N ASN A 63 2.60 24.07 9.77
CA ASN A 63 3.63 23.05 9.61
C ASN A 63 2.98 21.67 9.43
N ILE A 64 3.75 20.71 8.90
CA ILE A 64 3.30 19.32 8.85
C ILE A 64 3.16 18.78 10.28
N ASN A 65 2.00 18.19 10.58
CA ASN A 65 1.63 17.69 11.89
C ASN A 65 2.28 16.32 12.18
N TRP A 66 3.60 16.33 12.38
CA TRP A 66 4.43 15.17 12.68
C TRP A 66 5.59 15.55 13.61
N GLU A 67 6.24 14.57 14.22
CA GLU A 67 7.45 14.77 15.02
C GLU A 67 8.54 13.75 14.68
N TRP A 68 9.79 14.11 14.91
CA TRP A 68 10.92 13.20 14.69
C TRP A 68 11.04 12.23 15.86
N ASN A 69 10.90 10.92 15.60
CA ASN A 69 11.14 9.89 16.59
C ASN A 69 12.60 9.40 16.50
N GLU A 70 13.41 9.76 17.51
CA GLU A 70 14.84 9.38 17.56
C GLU A 70 15.05 7.86 17.69
N GLU A 71 14.15 7.13 18.34
CA GLU A 71 14.28 5.69 18.55
C GLU A 71 14.06 4.91 17.26
N LEU A 72 13.11 5.36 16.43
CA LEU A 72 12.76 4.73 15.16
C LEU A 72 13.55 5.30 13.98
N GLY A 73 14.12 6.50 14.13
CA GLY A 73 14.85 7.19 13.07
C GLY A 73 13.95 7.62 11.91
N GLU A 74 12.69 7.96 12.21
CA GLU A 74 11.68 8.38 11.23
C GLU A 74 10.73 9.42 11.82
N TYR A 75 10.05 10.18 10.96
CA TYR A 75 8.97 11.07 11.39
C TYR A 75 7.70 10.26 11.66
N GLU A 76 7.05 10.54 12.79
CA GLU A 76 5.76 9.98 13.17
C GLU A 76 4.67 11.04 13.09
N PRO A 77 3.53 10.75 12.43
CA PRO A 77 2.41 11.67 12.37
C PRO A 77 1.77 11.85 13.75
N LEU A 78 1.42 13.10 14.08
CA LEU A 78 0.72 13.47 15.32
C LEU A 78 -0.80 13.55 15.12
N GLY A 79 -1.25 13.72 13.87
CA GLY A 79 -2.66 13.69 13.49
C GLY A 79 -3.16 12.29 13.15
N GLU A 80 -4.47 12.15 12.92
CA GLU A 80 -5.11 10.88 12.59
C GLU A 80 -4.92 10.49 11.12
N TRP A 81 -3.67 10.40 10.67
CA TRP A 81 -3.31 10.14 9.26
C TRP A 81 -3.73 8.73 8.81
N ASP A 82 -3.89 7.80 9.75
CA ASP A 82 -4.47 6.48 9.49
C ASP A 82 -5.85 6.56 8.81
N ASN A 83 -6.59 7.66 8.97
CA ASN A 83 -7.87 7.88 8.30
C ASN A 83 -7.77 7.99 6.76
N TYR A 84 -6.58 8.23 6.20
CA TYR A 84 -6.35 8.17 4.75
C TYR A 84 -6.35 6.74 4.21
N ILE A 85 -6.18 5.72 5.07
CA ILE A 85 -6.07 4.32 4.69
C ILE A 85 -7.25 3.51 5.25
N GLY A 86 -7.92 2.75 4.39
CA GLY A 86 -9.00 1.88 4.84
C GLY A 86 -10.05 1.61 3.78
N SER A 87 -11.07 0.82 4.13
CA SER A 87 -12.09 0.41 3.18
C SER A 87 -12.98 1.55 2.67
N THR A 88 -13.12 2.60 3.48
CA THR A 88 -13.91 3.80 3.16
C THR A 88 -13.05 5.01 2.84
N ALA A 89 -11.73 4.89 2.96
CA ALA A 89 -10.79 5.99 2.79
C ALA A 89 -10.34 6.17 1.33
N ASN A 90 -9.45 7.13 1.10
CA ASN A 90 -8.85 7.44 -0.20
C ASN A 90 -7.83 6.35 -0.62
N ILE A 91 -7.01 5.86 0.30
CA ILE A 91 -5.99 4.84 0.03
C ILE A 91 -6.52 3.46 0.45
N ARG A 92 -6.47 2.49 -0.47
CA ARG A 92 -7.13 1.19 -0.29
C ARG A 92 -6.20 0.01 -0.60
N PRO A 93 -6.07 -0.98 0.31
CA PRO A 93 -5.31 -2.22 0.08
C PRO A 93 -5.96 -3.20 -0.92
N PHE A 94 -6.92 -2.73 -1.71
CA PHE A 94 -7.68 -3.52 -2.67
C PHE A 94 -8.28 -2.62 -3.74
N LEU A 95 -8.54 -3.20 -4.91
CA LEU A 95 -9.20 -2.50 -6.00
C LEU A 95 -10.71 -2.45 -5.73
N PHE A 96 -11.21 -1.28 -5.36
CA PHE A 96 -12.64 -1.05 -5.17
C PHE A 96 -12.96 0.44 -5.28
N ILE A 97 -13.86 0.77 -6.19
CA ILE A 97 -14.48 2.10 -6.27
C ILE A 97 -15.89 1.93 -5.73
N PRO A 98 -16.33 2.72 -4.74
CA PRO A 98 -17.70 2.63 -4.28
C PRO A 98 -18.64 3.24 -5.33
N ASP A 99 -19.84 2.68 -5.44
CA ASP A 99 -20.89 3.28 -6.27
C ASP A 99 -21.24 4.69 -5.80
N THR A 100 -21.81 5.50 -6.70
CA THR A 100 -22.40 6.83 -6.47
C THR A 100 -21.72 7.65 -5.36
N GLN A 101 -20.70 8.44 -5.72
CA GLN A 101 -20.09 9.38 -4.78
C GLN A 101 -20.85 10.72 -4.80
N THR A 102 -21.32 11.17 -3.64
CA THR A 102 -21.89 12.52 -3.47
C THR A 102 -20.81 13.59 -3.41
N GLU A 103 -19.59 13.20 -3.05
CA GLU A 103 -18.44 14.07 -2.90
C GLU A 103 -17.37 13.75 -3.96
N VAL A 104 -16.66 14.77 -4.42
CA VAL A 104 -15.50 14.59 -5.31
C VAL A 104 -14.39 13.94 -4.49
N LYS A 105 -14.06 12.69 -4.81
CA LYS A 105 -13.00 11.93 -4.12
C LYS A 105 -11.97 11.39 -5.08
N HIS A 106 -10.77 11.15 -4.56
CA HIS A 106 -9.66 10.55 -5.29
C HIS A 106 -9.20 9.31 -4.53
N TYR A 107 -8.84 8.26 -5.26
CA TYR A 107 -8.45 7.01 -4.64
C TYR A 107 -7.09 6.53 -5.14
N ILE A 108 -6.31 5.94 -4.24
CA ILE A 108 -5.16 5.11 -4.61
C ILE A 108 -5.48 3.71 -4.12
N CYS A 109 -5.77 2.82 -5.05
CA CYS A 109 -5.88 1.40 -4.74
C CYS A 109 -4.53 0.74 -4.98
N TYR A 110 -4.16 -0.23 -4.16
CA TYR A 110 -2.99 -1.05 -4.43
C TYR A 110 -3.27 -2.54 -4.24
N GLN A 111 -2.64 -3.33 -5.08
CA GLN A 111 -2.73 -4.78 -5.12
C GLN A 111 -1.31 -5.34 -5.06
N VAL A 112 -1.16 -6.44 -4.33
CA VAL A 112 0.07 -7.21 -4.30
C VAL A 112 -0.31 -8.63 -4.68
N GLY A 113 0.38 -9.18 -5.66
CA GLY A 113 0.16 -10.54 -6.14
C GLY A 113 1.49 -11.17 -6.55
N THR A 114 1.52 -12.50 -6.63
CA THR A 114 2.69 -13.24 -7.10
C THR A 114 2.36 -13.98 -8.38
N ASP A 115 3.22 -13.88 -9.37
CA ASP A 115 3.13 -14.72 -10.56
C ASP A 115 3.87 -16.02 -10.28
N GLU A 116 3.15 -17.15 -10.37
CA GLU A 116 3.65 -18.49 -10.01
C GLU A 116 4.79 -18.99 -10.93
N ASN A 117 5.05 -18.34 -12.07
CA ASN A 117 5.84 -18.91 -13.14
C ASN A 117 7.04 -18.04 -13.55
N VAL A 118 8.09 -18.01 -12.71
CA VAL A 118 9.44 -17.89 -13.27
C VAL A 118 9.75 -19.24 -13.90
N ARG A 119 9.43 -19.42 -15.19
CA ARG A 119 9.47 -20.71 -15.93
C ARG A 119 10.79 -21.50 -15.83
N TYR A 120 11.82 -21.00 -15.15
CA TYR A 120 13.17 -21.58 -15.08
C TYR A 120 13.88 -21.50 -13.72
N ASN A 121 13.30 -20.92 -12.66
CA ASN A 121 13.97 -20.85 -11.35
C ASN A 121 13.05 -21.29 -10.19
N PRO A 122 13.23 -22.50 -9.61
CA PRO A 122 12.41 -22.97 -8.49
C PRO A 122 12.70 -22.24 -7.18
N THR A 123 13.74 -21.41 -7.11
CA THR A 123 14.17 -20.71 -5.88
C THR A 123 13.67 -19.28 -5.77
N GLU A 124 13.05 -18.74 -6.81
CA GLU A 124 12.58 -17.35 -6.86
C GLU A 124 11.13 -17.27 -7.36
N LYS A 125 10.40 -16.26 -6.89
CA LYS A 125 9.07 -15.89 -7.34
C LYS A 125 9.05 -14.42 -7.75
N LEU A 126 8.16 -14.05 -8.67
CA LEU A 126 7.92 -12.66 -9.02
C LEU A 126 6.73 -12.15 -8.24
N LEU A 127 6.95 -11.06 -7.50
CA LEU A 127 5.90 -10.33 -6.81
C LEU A 127 5.62 -9.05 -7.60
N ASN A 128 4.35 -8.85 -7.95
CA ASN A 128 3.86 -7.67 -8.62
C ASN A 128 3.13 -6.77 -7.62
N ILE A 129 3.49 -5.49 -7.62
CA ILE A 129 2.79 -4.43 -6.89
C ILE A 129 2.12 -3.54 -7.93
N THR A 130 0.79 -3.44 -7.89
CA THR A 130 0.01 -2.62 -8.81
C THR A 130 -0.66 -1.50 -8.03
N PHE A 131 -0.36 -0.25 -8.38
CA PHE A 131 -1.10 0.93 -7.93
C PHE A 131 -2.07 1.36 -9.01
N THR A 132 -3.32 1.60 -8.64
CA THR A 132 -4.35 2.17 -9.51
C THR A 132 -4.89 3.44 -8.88
N ILE A 133 -4.59 4.56 -9.52
CA ILE A 133 -4.94 5.90 -9.09
C ILE A 133 -6.23 6.29 -9.81
N PHE A 134 -7.23 6.72 -9.06
CA PHE A 134 -8.51 7.19 -9.56
C PHE A 134 -8.68 8.66 -9.18
N VAL A 135 -8.78 9.53 -10.19
CA VAL A 135 -9.07 10.95 -10.00
C VAL A 135 -10.43 11.27 -10.59
N HIS A 136 -11.31 11.84 -9.78
CA HIS A 136 -12.64 12.23 -10.20
C HIS A 136 -12.58 13.38 -11.21
N GLY A 137 -13.33 13.28 -12.30
CA GLY A 137 -13.23 14.17 -13.47
C GLY A 137 -13.49 15.66 -13.17
N ASN A 138 -14.21 15.99 -12.10
CA ASN A 138 -14.45 17.38 -11.70
C ASN A 138 -13.25 18.07 -11.01
N ASP A 139 -12.24 17.32 -10.56
CA ASP A 139 -11.01 17.86 -9.95
C ASP A 139 -9.76 17.23 -10.59
N ARG A 140 -9.80 17.14 -11.93
CA ARG A 140 -8.79 16.42 -12.74
C ARG A 140 -7.42 17.11 -12.77
N VAL A 141 -7.35 18.41 -12.50
CA VAL A 141 -6.13 19.23 -12.50
C VAL A 141 -5.90 19.74 -11.09
N ASP A 142 -4.70 19.51 -10.58
CA ASP A 142 -4.29 20.09 -9.31
C ASP A 142 -4.15 21.60 -9.45
N LYS A 143 -4.81 22.35 -8.56
CA LYS A 143 -4.94 23.82 -8.69
C LYS A 143 -3.64 24.56 -8.38
N LEU A 144 -2.77 23.98 -7.55
CA LEU A 144 -1.51 24.59 -7.17
C LEU A 144 -0.48 24.47 -8.29
N THR A 145 -0.39 23.27 -8.89
CA THR A 145 0.66 22.93 -9.86
C THR A 145 0.22 23.06 -11.32
N GLY A 146 -1.09 23.01 -11.60
CA GLY A 146 -1.63 22.94 -12.95
C GLY A 146 -1.44 21.58 -13.65
N ILE A 147 -0.90 20.58 -12.94
CA ILE A 147 -0.63 19.23 -13.46
C ILE A 147 -1.90 18.39 -13.33
N PRO A 148 -2.22 17.50 -14.30
CA PRO A 148 -3.26 16.50 -14.11
C PRO A 148 -3.01 15.70 -12.81
N ARG A 149 -3.97 15.70 -11.88
CA ARG A 149 -3.77 15.18 -10.53
C ARG A 149 -3.37 13.70 -10.53
N HIS A 150 -3.85 12.93 -11.49
CA HIS A 150 -3.51 11.51 -11.61
C HIS A 150 -2.03 11.31 -12.00
N ASP A 151 -1.45 12.21 -12.81
CA ASP A 151 -0.03 12.22 -13.15
C ASP A 151 0.83 12.72 -11.99
N LEU A 152 0.36 13.73 -11.24
CA LEU A 152 1.03 14.23 -10.03
C LEU A 152 1.14 13.11 -8.99
N LEU A 153 0.02 12.46 -8.64
CA LEU A 153 0.01 11.32 -7.73
C LEU A 153 0.88 10.17 -8.23
N ALA A 154 0.88 9.91 -9.54
CA ALA A 154 1.74 8.87 -10.12
C ALA A 154 3.23 9.22 -10.00
N ALA A 155 3.61 10.48 -10.18
CA ALA A 155 4.98 10.94 -10.01
C ALA A 155 5.44 10.79 -8.55
N LEU A 156 4.61 11.22 -7.59
CA LEU A 156 4.91 11.09 -6.16
C LEU A 156 5.03 9.63 -5.71
N ILE A 157 4.14 8.74 -6.19
CA ILE A 157 4.27 7.30 -5.93
C ILE A 157 5.57 6.76 -6.54
N ARG A 158 5.92 7.18 -7.76
CA ARG A 158 7.16 6.73 -8.41
C ARG A 158 8.40 7.17 -7.67
N GLU A 159 8.45 8.40 -7.19
CA GLU A 159 9.55 8.90 -6.37
C GLU A 159 9.70 8.04 -5.09
N ASN A 160 8.61 7.87 -4.35
CA ASN A 160 8.63 7.15 -3.08
C ASN A 160 8.82 5.62 -3.21
N PHE A 161 8.33 5.00 -4.28
CA PHE A 161 8.45 3.55 -4.46
C PHE A 161 9.63 3.11 -5.32
N ALA A 162 10.07 3.92 -6.29
CA ALA A 162 11.21 3.55 -7.11
C ALA A 162 12.55 3.89 -6.43
N TRP A 163 12.58 4.92 -5.57
CA TRP A 163 13.84 5.45 -5.02
C TRP A 163 14.02 5.19 -3.51
N THR A 164 12.94 5.09 -2.72
CA THR A 164 13.02 4.99 -1.24
C THR A 164 12.38 3.74 -0.60
N GLY A 165 11.67 2.89 -1.35
CA GLY A 165 10.81 1.87 -0.74
C GLY A 165 11.36 0.44 -0.73
N PHE A 166 11.43 -0.14 0.47
CA PHE A 166 11.60 -1.56 0.85
C PHE A 166 13.02 -2.08 1.16
N GLU A 167 13.15 -2.82 2.28
CA GLU A 167 14.19 -3.86 2.51
C GLU A 167 14.12 -5.04 1.50
N ILE A 168 13.34 -4.88 0.44
CA ILE A 168 13.12 -5.87 -0.60
C ILE A 168 13.90 -5.38 -1.81
N GLU A 169 14.45 -6.32 -2.57
CA GLU A 169 15.20 -6.05 -3.79
C GLU A 169 14.46 -5.03 -4.69
N LYS A 170 15.21 -4.05 -5.21
CA LYS A 170 14.71 -2.82 -5.81
C LYS A 170 13.53 -3.09 -6.77
N PRO A 171 12.31 -2.61 -6.49
CA PRO A 171 11.16 -2.80 -7.36
C PRO A 171 11.45 -2.23 -8.76
N THR A 172 11.32 -3.06 -9.79
CA THR A 172 11.50 -2.65 -11.18
C THR A 172 10.17 -2.15 -11.74
N PRO A 173 10.08 -0.91 -12.25
CA PRO A 173 8.86 -0.42 -12.88
C PRO A 173 8.61 -1.15 -14.20
N ILE A 174 7.43 -1.75 -14.37
CA ILE A 174 7.04 -2.52 -15.56
C ILE A 174 5.79 -1.97 -16.26
N CYS A 175 4.98 -1.14 -15.59
CA CYS A 175 3.84 -0.46 -16.21
C CYS A 175 3.69 0.97 -15.70
N ASN A 176 3.35 1.89 -16.61
CA ASN A 176 2.88 3.23 -16.31
C ASN A 176 1.92 3.67 -17.42
N LYS A 177 0.61 3.50 -17.21
CA LYS A 177 -0.40 3.69 -18.24
C LYS A 177 -1.59 4.52 -17.74
N GLU A 178 -2.08 5.41 -18.60
CA GLU A 178 -3.33 6.12 -18.41
C GLU A 178 -4.51 5.36 -19.04
N SER A 179 -5.67 5.48 -18.42
CA SER A 179 -6.94 4.96 -18.93
C SER A 179 -8.10 5.77 -18.34
N THR A 180 -9.32 5.45 -18.77
CA THR A 180 -10.55 6.04 -18.24
C THR A 180 -11.49 4.94 -17.79
N THR A 181 -12.43 5.29 -16.92
CA THR A 181 -13.55 4.42 -16.55
C THR A 181 -14.88 5.12 -16.82
N ASP A 182 -15.94 4.35 -16.99
CA ASP A 182 -17.28 4.87 -17.27
C ASP A 182 -17.82 5.75 -16.13
N ASN A 183 -17.29 5.60 -14.92
CA ASN A 183 -17.72 6.31 -13.71
C ASN A 183 -17.14 7.74 -13.57
N ASN A 184 -16.73 8.39 -14.67
CA ASN A 184 -16.12 9.74 -14.66
C ASN A 184 -14.83 9.84 -13.84
N TYR A 185 -14.06 8.75 -13.77
CA TYR A 185 -12.70 8.75 -13.21
C TYR A 185 -11.65 8.64 -14.30
N LEU A 186 -10.65 9.51 -14.22
CA LEU A 186 -9.37 9.34 -14.89
C LEU A 186 -8.54 8.36 -14.07
N VAL A 187 -7.88 7.44 -14.76
CA VAL A 187 -7.16 6.33 -14.12
C VAL A 187 -5.72 6.28 -14.57
N ARG A 188 -4.79 6.20 -13.61
CA ARG A 188 -3.39 5.85 -13.87
C ARG A 188 -3.06 4.53 -13.20
N THR A 189 -2.50 3.59 -13.95
CA THR A 189 -2.00 2.32 -13.42
C THR A 189 -0.48 2.32 -13.44
N LEU A 190 0.12 2.08 -12.29
CA LEU A 190 1.55 1.83 -12.12
C LEU A 190 1.75 0.38 -11.69
N GLN A 191 2.73 -0.31 -12.25
CA GLN A 191 3.08 -1.66 -11.80
C GLN A 191 4.58 -1.78 -11.62
N TYR A 192 4.95 -2.41 -10.52
CA TYR A 192 6.32 -2.74 -10.16
C TYR A 192 6.44 -4.24 -9.96
N GLN A 193 7.63 -4.75 -10.23
CA GLN A 193 7.96 -6.15 -10.04
C GLN A 193 9.19 -6.29 -9.14
N CYS A 194 9.09 -7.19 -8.17
CA CYS A 194 10.17 -7.58 -7.27
C CYS A 194 10.48 -9.07 -7.48
N VAL A 195 11.76 -9.42 -7.40
CA VAL A 195 12.19 -10.82 -7.27
C VAL A 195 12.28 -11.13 -5.78
N LEU A 196 11.64 -12.20 -5.37
CA LEU A 196 11.68 -12.69 -3.99
C LEU A 196 12.11 -14.15 -3.95
N PRO A 197 12.69 -14.62 -2.83
CA PRO A 197 12.83 -16.05 -2.60
C PRO A 197 11.46 -16.73 -2.71
N ASN A 198 11.43 -17.91 -3.32
CA ASN A 198 10.21 -18.69 -3.42
C ASN A 198 9.75 -19.11 -2.01
N ASP A 199 8.43 -19.31 -1.85
CA ASP A 199 7.74 -19.67 -0.61
C ASP A 199 8.07 -21.10 -0.15
N LEU A 200 9.36 -21.36 0.11
CA LEU A 200 9.85 -22.65 0.56
C LEU A 200 9.30 -22.92 1.96
N VAL A 201 8.43 -23.91 2.04
CA VAL A 201 7.82 -24.35 3.30
C VAL A 201 8.88 -25.04 4.16
N ILE A 202 9.13 -24.51 5.36
CA ILE A 202 9.93 -25.19 6.38
C ILE A 202 9.00 -25.66 7.49
N SER A 203 9.13 -26.93 7.86
CA SER A 203 8.51 -27.47 9.07
C SER A 203 9.58 -27.67 10.13
N SER A 204 9.46 -26.97 11.25
CA SER A 204 10.31 -27.16 12.44
C SER A 204 9.42 -27.20 13.68
N ASN A 205 9.68 -28.15 14.58
CA ASN A 205 8.94 -28.34 15.84
C ASN A 205 7.40 -28.37 15.70
N GLY A 206 6.87 -28.92 14.60
CA GLY A 206 5.42 -29.04 14.37
C GLY A 206 4.73 -27.77 13.86
N THR A 207 5.48 -26.68 13.66
CA THR A 207 5.00 -25.45 13.01
C THR A 207 5.52 -25.40 11.58
N THR A 208 4.64 -25.06 10.65
CA THR A 208 4.95 -24.90 9.23
C THR A 208 4.88 -23.43 8.87
N SER A 209 5.96 -22.86 8.36
CA SER A 209 6.04 -21.45 7.91
C SER A 209 6.75 -21.35 6.56
N TYR A 210 6.58 -20.21 5.88
CA TYR A 210 7.31 -19.91 4.66
C TYR A 210 8.68 -19.31 4.97
N LYS A 211 9.72 -19.75 4.25
CA LYS A 211 11.08 -19.23 4.37
C LYS A 211 11.24 -17.95 3.53
N ASN A 212 10.83 -16.81 4.08
CA ASN A 212 10.85 -15.54 3.33
C ASN A 212 12.16 -14.73 3.49
N LYS A 213 13.18 -15.27 4.19
CA LYS A 213 14.49 -14.60 4.39
C LYS A 213 15.62 -15.30 3.62
N ARG A 214 16.38 -14.51 2.85
CA ARG A 214 17.72 -14.89 2.39
C ARG A 214 18.69 -14.60 3.54
N TRP A 215 19.25 -15.68 4.09
CA TRP A 215 20.28 -15.78 5.15
C TRP A 215 19.96 -15.08 6.48
#